data_AF-A0A6B0XN44-F1
#
_entry.id   AF-A0A6B0XN44-F1
#
_cell.length_a   1.000
_cell.length_b   1.000
_cell.length_c   1.000
_cell.angle_alpha   90.00
_cell.angle_beta   90.00
_cell.angle_gamma   90.00
#
_symmetry.space_group_name_H-M   'P 1'
#
loop_
_entity.id
_entity.type
_entity.pdbx_description
1 polymer ?
#
loop_
_entity_poly.entity_id
_entity_poly.type
_entity_poly.pdbx_seq_one_letter_code
_entity_poly.pdbx_strand_id
1 'polypeptide(L)'
;MAARTPRGDVARVTGTRDVTRGWVDGLWYLQPQDGVLTSRGGGDYELYEELLRDDRVKSSFQQRFSALIDREIEVLPGRRPGQKRADGSNVPADDQAAADHLEDVLHSLDWDTLTEQMLYGVHYGYSVAEVIWGRDGQYVVPEKILPRNRRRFRWRVSKTMRRRYELLLITQEQPQGEMMPDRKFWTFRTGADNADEPYGRGLAHQLYWPVFLKRNQAQFWLIALEKFGMPIAVGKHLPGASEQDKAKLLEACLALRTETGVVIPDGNLIELLERKATGTMSYEEFYARMDRAIAEVILSETMTLEDGSSLSQAQVHHEVKKEVIGADAWVISESFTRTVATWLTEWNFPGAAVPRVNRVMEDPPDLEALAKRDKLIVEFTGRRLTEEYVKETYGVELGEETMPQMMPQGGPGGRFGGEDEGDEANMAGWQNRALSRPGAPRAAVLAEGRPRPDQIEQVLAAVDDGAWDLLAEDLIRPVLDLAQSDPAGMIRDLAAVYPGMETRQLTERLARLLFAADALGRLEIQEKEP
;
A
#
# COMPACT_ATOMS: atom_id res chain seq x y z
N MET A 1 52.47 -6.50 36.39
CA MET A 1 51.92 -7.87 36.50
C MET A 1 50.47 -7.83 36.05
N ALA A 2 50.10 -8.55 34.99
CA ALA A 2 48.70 -8.64 34.55
C ALA A 2 47.95 -9.66 35.43
N ALA A 3 46.85 -9.24 36.05
CA ALA A 3 45.98 -10.15 36.80
C ALA A 3 45.24 -11.06 35.81
N ARG A 4 45.41 -12.38 35.96
CA ARG A 4 44.73 -13.38 35.12
C ARG A 4 43.23 -13.37 35.42
N THR A 5 42.41 -13.12 34.40
CA THR A 5 40.98 -13.47 34.41
C THR A 5 40.83 -14.97 34.67
N PRO A 6 39.98 -15.42 35.60
CA PRO A 6 39.76 -16.84 35.83
C PRO A 6 39.04 -17.46 34.61
N ARG A 7 39.70 -18.41 33.95
CA ARG A 7 39.04 -19.32 32.99
C ARG A 7 38.15 -20.28 33.79
N GLY A 8 36.86 -19.97 33.84
CA GLY A 8 35.86 -20.83 34.45
C GLY A 8 35.41 -21.95 33.50
N ASP A 9 36.19 -23.02 33.41
CA ASP A 9 35.71 -24.28 32.83
C ASP A 9 34.68 -24.91 33.77
N VAL A 10 33.39 -24.61 33.56
CA VAL A 10 32.27 -25.39 34.12
C VAL A 10 31.26 -25.68 33.02
N ALA A 11 31.48 -26.77 32.29
CA ALA A 11 30.49 -27.31 31.37
C ALA A 11 29.29 -27.87 32.15
N ARG A 12 28.20 -27.09 32.25
CA ARG A 12 26.87 -27.66 32.51
C ARG A 12 26.16 -27.91 31.18
N VAL A 13 26.41 -29.11 30.65
CA VAL A 13 25.66 -29.65 29.51
C VAL A 13 24.25 -30.00 29.97
N THR A 14 23.31 -29.06 29.81
CA THR A 14 21.88 -29.30 30.03
C THR A 14 21.03 -28.70 28.90
N GLY A 15 21.03 -29.39 27.76
CA GLY A 15 20.10 -29.16 26.65
C GLY A 15 20.64 -28.31 25.51
N THR A 16 20.91 -28.96 24.37
CA THR A 16 21.11 -28.38 23.02
C THR A 16 22.04 -27.17 22.87
N ARG A 17 23.15 -27.36 22.15
CA ARG A 17 23.99 -26.27 21.63
C ARG A 17 23.11 -25.31 20.82
N ASP A 18 22.90 -24.10 21.34
CA ASP A 18 22.28 -23.03 20.56
C ASP A 18 23.20 -22.69 19.38
N VAL A 19 22.66 -22.83 18.17
CA VAL A 19 23.34 -22.51 16.90
C VAL A 19 22.81 -21.21 16.28
N THR A 20 21.78 -20.62 16.90
CA THR A 20 21.00 -19.48 16.40
C THR A 20 21.42 -18.17 17.05
N ARG A 21 21.96 -18.24 18.27
CA ARG A 21 22.49 -17.09 19.00
C ARG A 21 23.89 -17.41 19.50
N GLY A 22 24.83 -16.49 19.26
CA GLY A 22 26.10 -16.49 19.99
C GLY A 22 25.84 -16.39 21.50
N TRP A 23 26.86 -16.62 22.33
CA TRP A 23 26.71 -16.56 23.78
C TRP A 23 26.15 -15.19 24.21
N VAL A 24 24.85 -15.14 24.54
CA VAL A 24 24.10 -13.92 24.88
C VAL A 24 23.28 -14.21 26.12
N ASP A 25 23.83 -13.75 27.24
CA ASP A 25 23.28 -13.69 28.58
C ASP A 25 22.92 -15.02 29.29
N GLY A 26 23.03 -15.03 30.62
CA GLY A 26 22.70 -16.17 31.48
C GLY A 26 21.20 -16.32 31.77
N LEU A 27 20.35 -15.70 30.95
CA LEU A 27 18.90 -15.63 31.17
C LEU A 27 18.20 -16.93 30.79
N TRP A 28 17.13 -17.24 31.50
CA TRP A 28 16.25 -18.39 31.23
C TRP A 28 15.42 -18.24 29.93
N TYR A 29 15.34 -17.01 29.42
CA TYR A 29 14.53 -16.59 28.28
C TYR A 29 15.35 -15.71 27.34
N LEU A 30 14.88 -15.60 26.11
CA LEU A 30 15.49 -14.82 25.03
C LEU A 30 15.02 -13.36 25.09
N GLN A 31 15.94 -12.43 24.87
CA GLN A 31 15.61 -11.02 24.59
C GLN A 31 15.35 -10.81 23.08
N PRO A 32 14.54 -9.82 22.67
CA PRO A 32 14.46 -9.40 21.27
C PRO A 32 15.83 -8.91 20.75
N GLN A 33 16.19 -9.23 19.50
CA GLN A 33 17.39 -8.70 18.81
C GLN A 33 17.12 -7.41 18.03
N ASP A 34 15.91 -6.87 18.10
CA ASP A 34 15.57 -5.57 17.51
C ASP A 34 16.38 -4.46 18.17
N GLY A 35 17.30 -3.86 17.41
CA GLY A 35 18.21 -2.82 17.87
C GLY A 35 17.52 -1.52 18.28
N VAL A 36 16.38 -1.18 17.69
CA VAL A 36 15.59 0.00 18.07
C VAL A 36 14.86 -0.29 19.38
N LEU A 37 14.14 -1.40 19.44
CA LEU A 37 13.41 -1.82 20.64
C LEU A 37 14.32 -1.95 21.87
N THR A 38 15.51 -2.56 21.71
CA THR A 38 16.49 -2.72 22.79
C THR A 38 17.17 -1.41 23.19
N SER A 39 17.67 -0.62 22.23
CA SER A 39 18.44 0.60 22.54
C SER A 39 17.59 1.82 22.92
N ARG A 40 16.33 1.89 22.48
CA ARG A 40 15.41 3.02 22.73
C ARG A 40 14.29 2.68 23.70
N GLY A 41 13.79 1.44 23.67
CA GLY A 41 12.70 0.95 24.52
C GLY A 41 13.14 0.06 25.68
N GLY A 42 14.45 -0.22 25.83
CA GLY A 42 14.95 -1.14 26.85
C GLY A 42 14.50 -2.60 26.66
N GLY A 43 14.04 -2.96 25.46
CA GLY A 43 13.41 -4.24 25.15
C GLY A 43 11.88 -4.25 25.34
N ASP A 44 11.27 -3.14 25.77
CA ASP A 44 9.83 -3.04 26.00
C ASP A 44 9.06 -2.46 24.79
N TYR A 45 7.97 -3.13 24.43
CA TYR A 45 7.11 -2.79 23.31
C TYR A 45 6.25 -1.54 23.53
N GLU A 46 6.29 -0.91 24.71
CA GLU A 46 5.67 0.41 24.96
C GLU A 46 6.09 1.44 23.90
N LEU A 47 7.38 1.45 23.54
CA LEU A 47 7.95 2.29 22.49
C LEU A 47 7.17 2.16 21.16
N TYR A 48 6.72 0.95 20.85
CA TYR A 48 5.98 0.64 19.62
C TYR A 48 4.46 0.84 19.78
N GLU A 49 3.92 0.84 21.00
CA GLU A 49 2.55 1.29 21.31
C GLU A 49 2.43 2.80 21.05
N GLU A 50 3.43 3.59 21.45
CA GLU A 50 3.44 5.04 21.24
C GLU A 50 3.46 5.46 19.76
N LEU A 51 3.97 4.62 18.86
CA LEU A 51 3.93 4.89 17.41
C LEU A 51 2.50 4.90 16.86
N LEU A 52 1.60 4.07 17.41
CA LEU A 52 0.19 4.01 17.00
C LEU A 52 -0.62 5.27 17.35
N ARG A 53 -0.05 6.19 18.14
CA ARG A 53 -0.62 7.53 18.41
C ARG A 53 -0.35 8.54 17.31
N ASP A 54 0.49 8.20 16.32
CA ASP A 54 0.70 9.03 15.13
C ASP A 54 -0.50 8.86 14.17
N ASP A 55 -1.00 9.98 13.68
CA ASP A 55 -2.17 10.09 12.80
C ASP A 55 -1.95 9.36 11.46
N ARG A 56 -0.77 9.51 10.87
CA ARG A 56 -0.42 8.81 9.62
C ARG A 56 -0.26 7.31 9.85
N VAL A 57 0.37 6.90 10.95
CA VAL A 57 0.48 5.47 11.32
C VAL A 57 -0.91 4.85 11.52
N LYS A 58 -1.80 5.48 12.29
CA LYS A 58 -3.13 4.92 12.56
C LYS A 58 -4.00 4.86 11.30
N SER A 59 -4.00 5.91 10.48
CA SER A 59 -4.79 5.95 9.22
C SER A 59 -4.30 4.93 8.19
N SER A 60 -2.98 4.79 7.98
CA SER A 60 -2.43 3.77 7.07
C SER A 60 -2.70 2.35 7.54
N PHE A 61 -2.59 2.05 8.85
CA PHE A 61 -2.97 0.72 9.35
C PHE A 61 -4.48 0.45 9.23
N GLN A 62 -5.33 1.45 9.47
CA GLN A 62 -6.78 1.32 9.24
C GLN A 62 -7.08 1.00 7.77
N GLN A 63 -6.49 1.73 6.82
CA GLN A 63 -6.65 1.48 5.38
C GLN A 63 -6.19 0.07 4.97
N ARG A 64 -5.08 -0.43 5.54
CA ARG A 64 -4.53 -1.76 5.29
C ARG A 64 -5.41 -2.87 5.88
N PHE A 65 -5.80 -2.75 7.14
CA PHE A 65 -6.57 -3.79 7.84
C PHE A 65 -8.03 -3.86 7.37
N SER A 66 -8.70 -2.70 7.20
CA SER A 66 -10.08 -2.70 6.69
C SER A 66 -10.18 -3.34 5.31
N ALA A 67 -9.20 -3.09 4.41
CA ALA A 67 -9.18 -3.69 3.08
C ALA A 67 -8.80 -5.19 3.04
N LEU A 68 -8.40 -5.78 4.17
CA LEU A 68 -8.29 -7.23 4.36
C LEU A 68 -9.58 -7.82 4.96
N ILE A 69 -10.16 -7.13 5.93
CA ILE A 69 -11.40 -7.54 6.61
C ILE A 69 -12.59 -7.56 5.63
N ASP A 70 -12.62 -6.61 4.70
CA ASP A 70 -13.60 -6.50 3.61
C ASP A 70 -13.55 -7.66 2.60
N ARG A 71 -12.50 -8.51 2.63
CA ARG A 71 -12.38 -9.67 1.74
C ARG A 71 -13.12 -10.87 2.30
N GLU A 72 -13.89 -11.54 1.45
CA GLU A 72 -14.61 -12.77 1.80
C GLU A 72 -13.67 -13.87 2.30
N ILE A 73 -14.19 -14.72 3.18
CA ILE A 73 -13.47 -15.85 3.78
C ILE A 73 -14.00 -17.12 3.12
N GLU A 74 -13.10 -18.01 2.75
CA GLU A 74 -13.44 -19.38 2.33
C GLU A 74 -12.66 -20.39 3.19
N VAL A 75 -13.22 -21.59 3.38
CA VAL A 75 -12.50 -22.71 3.98
C VAL A 75 -12.23 -23.76 2.92
N LEU A 76 -10.96 -23.90 2.55
CA LEU A 76 -10.51 -24.87 1.56
C LEU A 76 -10.25 -26.23 2.23
N PRO A 77 -10.80 -27.34 1.71
CA PRO A 77 -10.53 -28.68 2.23
C PRO A 77 -9.05 -29.03 2.28
N GLY A 78 -8.70 -29.89 3.24
CA GLY A 78 -7.32 -30.25 3.49
C GLY A 78 -6.68 -30.98 2.31
N ARG A 79 -5.42 -30.61 2.00
CA ARG A 79 -4.66 -31.18 0.88
C ARG A 79 -3.45 -31.98 1.37
N ARG A 80 -3.33 -33.22 0.92
CA ARG A 80 -2.17 -34.09 1.21
C ARG A 80 -1.00 -33.73 0.27
N PRO A 81 0.26 -33.85 0.72
CA PRO A 81 1.43 -33.56 -0.13
C PRO A 81 1.38 -34.34 -1.45
N GLY A 82 1.44 -33.61 -2.58
CA GLY A 82 1.49 -34.20 -3.93
C GLY A 82 0.16 -34.29 -4.69
N GLN A 83 -1.01 -34.14 -4.05
CA GLN A 83 -2.28 -33.95 -4.77
C GLN A 83 -2.26 -32.62 -5.55
N LYS A 84 -3.07 -32.42 -6.60
CA LYS A 84 -3.29 -31.07 -7.18
C LYS A 84 -4.31 -30.28 -6.34
N ARG A 85 -4.64 -29.01 -6.68
CA ARG A 85 -5.91 -28.42 -6.21
C ARG A 85 -7.01 -29.35 -6.73
N ALA A 86 -7.91 -29.79 -5.85
CA ALA A 86 -9.07 -30.58 -6.25
C ALA A 86 -10.11 -29.63 -6.86
N ASP A 87 -10.68 -30.02 -7.99
CA ASP A 87 -11.66 -29.22 -8.75
C ASP A 87 -13.07 -29.44 -8.19
N GLY A 88 -13.20 -29.37 -6.85
CA GLY A 88 -14.34 -29.81 -6.02
C GLY A 88 -14.65 -31.32 -6.06
N SER A 89 -14.56 -31.93 -7.24
CA SER A 89 -15.10 -33.24 -7.62
C SER A 89 -14.42 -34.49 -7.04
N ASN A 90 -13.36 -34.36 -6.24
CA ASN A 90 -12.62 -35.52 -5.70
C ASN A 90 -11.93 -35.23 -4.34
N VAL A 91 -12.66 -34.59 -3.43
CA VAL A 91 -12.25 -34.40 -2.03
C VAL A 91 -12.74 -35.61 -1.20
N PRO A 92 -11.89 -36.26 -0.37
CA PRO A 92 -12.35 -37.30 0.55
C PRO A 92 -13.39 -36.78 1.54
N ALA A 93 -14.42 -37.57 1.84
CA ALA A 93 -15.52 -37.14 2.72
C ALA A 93 -15.06 -36.64 4.10
N ASP A 94 -14.04 -37.27 4.69
CA ASP A 94 -13.46 -36.84 5.98
C ASP A 94 -12.71 -35.50 5.86
N ASP A 95 -12.04 -35.25 4.73
CA ASP A 95 -11.30 -34.02 4.44
C ASP A 95 -12.28 -32.85 4.16
N GLN A 96 -13.47 -33.13 3.61
CA GLN A 96 -14.57 -32.17 3.42
C GLN A 96 -15.30 -31.88 4.74
N ALA A 97 -15.71 -32.90 5.50
CA ALA A 97 -16.40 -32.70 6.77
C ALA A 97 -15.56 -31.94 7.81
N ALA A 98 -14.22 -32.07 7.76
CA ALA A 98 -13.31 -31.25 8.54
C ALA A 98 -13.30 -29.77 8.10
N ALA A 99 -13.47 -29.50 6.80
CA ALA A 99 -13.57 -28.16 6.24
C ALA A 99 -14.90 -27.49 6.63
N ASP A 100 -16.02 -28.18 6.42
CA ASP A 100 -17.37 -27.72 6.77
C ASP A 100 -17.45 -27.35 8.26
N HIS A 101 -16.93 -28.23 9.14
CA HIS A 101 -16.87 -27.95 10.58
C HIS A 101 -15.93 -26.78 10.94
N LEU A 102 -14.84 -26.57 10.20
CA LEU A 102 -14.00 -25.40 10.44
C LEU A 102 -14.71 -24.11 10.01
N GLU A 103 -15.48 -24.14 8.93
CA GLU A 103 -16.32 -23.02 8.48
C GLU A 103 -17.38 -22.66 9.54
N ASP A 104 -18.10 -23.64 10.09
CA ASP A 104 -19.00 -23.46 11.23
C ASP A 104 -18.29 -22.81 12.43
N VAL A 105 -17.07 -23.28 12.75
CA VAL A 105 -16.26 -22.70 13.83
C VAL A 105 -15.87 -21.24 13.53
N LEU A 106 -15.51 -20.89 12.30
CA LEU A 106 -15.23 -19.50 11.93
C LEU A 106 -16.48 -18.63 12.03
N HIS A 107 -17.64 -19.10 11.57
CA HIS A 107 -18.92 -18.39 11.68
C HIS A 107 -19.38 -18.21 13.15
N SER A 108 -18.99 -19.11 14.06
CA SER A 108 -19.25 -18.97 15.49
C SER A 108 -18.36 -17.93 16.19
N LEU A 109 -17.26 -17.53 15.55
CA LEU A 109 -16.28 -16.57 16.06
C LEU A 109 -16.45 -15.20 15.40
N ASP A 110 -16.09 -14.14 16.13
CA ASP A 110 -15.87 -12.81 15.55
C ASP A 110 -14.51 -12.79 14.83
N TRP A 111 -14.45 -13.48 13.68
CA TRP A 111 -13.22 -13.74 12.93
C TRP A 111 -12.59 -12.47 12.38
N ASP A 112 -13.39 -11.47 12.01
CA ASP A 112 -12.93 -10.19 11.48
C ASP A 112 -12.24 -9.35 12.56
N THR A 113 -12.89 -9.15 13.71
CA THR A 113 -12.28 -8.44 14.85
C THR A 113 -11.05 -9.19 15.37
N LEU A 114 -11.10 -10.53 15.39
CA LEU A 114 -9.96 -11.37 15.74
C LEU A 114 -8.80 -11.19 14.74
N THR A 115 -9.10 -11.12 13.44
CA THR A 115 -8.13 -10.86 12.37
C THR A 115 -7.47 -9.49 12.56
N GLU A 116 -8.26 -8.41 12.75
CA GLU A 116 -7.72 -7.06 12.99
C GLU A 116 -6.75 -7.02 14.19
N GLN A 117 -7.20 -7.58 15.32
CA GLN A 117 -6.40 -7.61 16.55
C GLN A 117 -5.12 -8.44 16.40
N MET A 118 -5.16 -9.52 15.62
CA MET A 118 -3.99 -10.34 15.33
C MET A 118 -3.03 -9.67 14.34
N LEU A 119 -3.53 -8.93 13.35
CA LEU A 119 -2.72 -8.21 12.35
C LEU A 119 -1.81 -7.13 12.94
N TYR A 120 -2.14 -6.57 14.11
CA TYR A 120 -1.19 -5.75 14.87
C TYR A 120 0.13 -6.48 15.20
N GLY A 121 0.18 -7.81 15.12
CA GLY A 121 1.43 -8.58 15.15
C GLY A 121 2.39 -8.28 14.00
N VAL A 122 1.92 -7.76 12.85
CA VAL A 122 2.78 -7.28 11.75
C VAL A 122 3.50 -5.98 12.14
N HIS A 123 2.83 -5.10 12.89
CA HIS A 123 3.45 -3.91 13.47
C HIS A 123 4.53 -4.27 14.49
N TYR A 124 4.27 -5.23 15.40
CA TYR A 124 5.19 -5.59 16.48
C TYR A 124 6.23 -6.68 16.15
N GLY A 125 6.00 -7.48 15.09
CA GLY A 125 6.84 -8.61 14.69
C GLY A 125 6.28 -9.97 15.10
N TYR A 126 5.37 -10.03 16.08
CA TYR A 126 4.67 -11.25 16.48
C TYR A 126 3.34 -10.94 17.17
N SER A 127 2.42 -11.91 17.17
CA SER A 127 1.18 -11.86 17.97
C SER A 127 0.91 -13.19 18.69
N VAL A 128 0.09 -13.11 19.73
CA VAL A 128 -0.30 -14.22 20.60
C VAL A 128 -1.78 -14.09 20.96
N ALA A 129 -2.58 -15.10 20.66
CA ALA A 129 -3.96 -15.23 21.14
C ALA A 129 -4.12 -16.47 22.03
N GLU A 130 -4.85 -16.31 23.14
CA GLU A 130 -5.25 -17.41 24.02
C GLU A 130 -6.51 -18.06 23.48
N VAL A 131 -6.49 -19.37 23.26
CA VAL A 131 -7.67 -20.14 22.86
C VAL A 131 -8.35 -20.69 24.12
N ILE A 132 -9.62 -20.34 24.30
CA ILE A 132 -10.50 -20.87 25.33
C ILE A 132 -11.27 -22.02 24.70
N TRP A 133 -10.89 -23.25 25.04
CA TRP A 133 -11.53 -24.46 24.53
C TRP A 133 -12.78 -24.81 25.32
N GLY A 134 -13.82 -25.21 24.58
CA GLY A 134 -15.02 -25.84 25.12
C GLY A 134 -15.40 -27.08 24.32
N ARG A 135 -16.69 -27.41 24.35
CA ARG A 135 -17.28 -28.52 23.59
C ARG A 135 -18.63 -28.11 23.03
N ASP A 136 -18.87 -28.47 21.78
CA ASP A 136 -20.19 -28.43 21.18
C ASP A 136 -20.57 -29.85 20.71
N GLY A 137 -21.60 -30.40 21.34
CA GLY A 137 -21.97 -31.82 21.19
C GLY A 137 -20.78 -32.77 21.40
N GLN A 138 -20.34 -33.38 20.31
CA GLN A 138 -19.20 -34.31 20.26
C GLN A 138 -17.86 -33.65 19.91
N TYR A 139 -17.87 -32.41 19.41
CA TYR A 139 -16.71 -31.69 18.91
C TYR A 139 -16.04 -30.86 20.01
N VAL A 140 -14.71 -30.80 19.97
CA VAL A 140 -13.94 -29.79 20.70
C VAL A 140 -13.91 -28.52 19.85
N VAL A 141 -14.29 -27.37 20.41
CA VAL A 141 -14.41 -26.09 19.69
C VAL A 141 -13.74 -24.96 20.48
N PRO A 142 -13.24 -23.89 19.84
CA PRO A 142 -12.81 -22.70 20.53
C PRO A 142 -14.03 -21.86 20.90
N GLU A 143 -14.42 -21.81 22.18
CA GLU A 143 -15.50 -20.92 22.64
C GLU A 143 -15.14 -19.45 22.41
N LYS A 144 -13.86 -19.10 22.62
CA LYS A 144 -13.29 -17.77 22.38
C LYS A 144 -11.83 -17.87 21.99
N ILE A 145 -11.40 -16.99 21.09
CA ILE A 145 -9.99 -16.73 20.83
C ILE A 145 -9.72 -15.28 21.24
N LEU A 146 -8.78 -15.10 22.16
CA LEU A 146 -8.54 -13.82 22.83
C LEU A 146 -7.11 -13.34 22.54
N PRO A 147 -6.90 -12.44 21.57
CA PRO A 147 -5.63 -11.74 21.38
C PRO A 147 -5.17 -11.12 22.69
N ARG A 148 -3.93 -11.40 23.08
CA ARG A 148 -3.34 -10.96 24.35
C ARG A 148 -2.23 -9.98 24.08
N ASN A 149 -2.06 -9.00 24.98
CA ASN A 149 -0.94 -8.06 24.85
C ASN A 149 0.39 -8.82 24.90
N ARG A 150 1.13 -8.81 23.78
CA ARG A 150 2.45 -9.42 23.59
C ARG A 150 3.49 -9.08 24.68
N ARG A 151 3.40 -7.92 25.35
CA ARG A 151 4.25 -7.54 26.50
C ARG A 151 4.18 -8.56 27.67
N ARG A 152 3.13 -9.37 27.72
CA ARG A 152 2.96 -10.46 28.70
C ARG A 152 3.74 -11.73 28.35
N PHE A 153 4.40 -11.82 27.20
CA PHE A 153 5.00 -13.06 26.72
C PHE A 153 6.49 -12.92 26.46
N ARG A 154 7.20 -14.04 26.60
CA ARG A 154 8.61 -14.22 26.29
C ARG A 154 8.82 -15.53 25.57
N TRP A 155 9.97 -15.67 24.92
CA TRP A 155 10.38 -16.92 24.27
C TRP A 155 11.60 -17.51 24.95
N ARG A 156 11.71 -18.84 24.92
CA ARG A 156 12.85 -19.60 25.43
C ARG A 156 13.28 -20.63 24.39
N VAL A 157 14.57 -20.96 24.32
CA VAL A 157 15.05 -22.09 23.50
C VAL A 157 14.46 -23.40 24.06
N SER A 158 13.77 -24.12 23.20
CA SER A 158 13.15 -25.41 23.51
C SER A 158 14.19 -26.43 23.94
N LYS A 159 13.83 -27.29 24.90
CA LYS A 159 14.66 -28.47 25.25
C LYS A 159 14.42 -29.67 24.33
N THR A 160 13.43 -29.59 23.43
CA THR A 160 13.01 -30.68 22.54
C THR A 160 13.29 -30.33 21.08
N MET A 161 13.62 -31.32 20.25
CA MET A 161 13.81 -31.11 18.80
C MET A 161 12.50 -30.87 18.02
N ARG A 162 11.32 -31.05 18.65
CA ARG A 162 10.01 -30.92 17.97
C ARG A 162 9.59 -29.47 17.70
N ARG A 163 10.02 -28.53 18.54
CA ARG A 163 9.80 -27.08 18.39
C ARG A 163 11.11 -26.39 18.74
N ARG A 164 11.45 -25.29 18.07
CA ARG A 164 12.69 -24.53 18.36
C ARG A 164 12.56 -23.61 19.57
N TYR A 165 11.39 -22.99 19.73
CA TYR A 165 11.10 -22.05 20.82
C TYR A 165 9.86 -22.49 21.59
N GLU A 166 9.85 -22.21 22.89
CA GLU A 166 8.75 -22.40 23.81
C GLU A 166 8.25 -21.03 24.28
N LEU A 167 6.92 -20.84 24.30
CA LEU A 167 6.28 -19.61 24.77
C LEU A 167 6.21 -19.61 26.31
N LEU A 168 6.59 -18.49 26.91
CA LEU A 168 6.48 -18.22 28.33
C LEU A 168 5.47 -17.11 28.58
N LEU A 169 4.62 -17.25 29.60
CA LEU A 169 3.71 -16.21 30.07
C LEU A 169 4.27 -15.56 31.34
N ILE A 170 4.40 -14.24 31.35
CA ILE A 170 4.78 -13.47 32.54
C ILE A 170 3.55 -13.36 33.45
N THR A 171 3.72 -13.81 34.70
CA THR A 171 2.73 -13.68 35.78
C THR A 171 3.36 -12.97 36.97
N GLN A 172 2.54 -12.54 37.95
CA GLN A 172 3.05 -11.96 39.20
C GLN A 172 3.89 -12.96 40.00
N GLU A 173 3.51 -14.24 39.97
CA GLU A 173 4.21 -15.33 40.65
C GLU A 173 5.49 -15.75 39.92
N GLN A 174 5.51 -15.68 38.59
CA GLN A 174 6.68 -15.97 37.76
C GLN A 174 7.04 -14.81 36.82
N PRO A 175 7.72 -13.75 37.32
CA PRO A 175 8.15 -12.60 36.52
C PRO A 175 9.15 -12.93 35.40
N GLN A 176 9.79 -14.09 35.46
CA GLN A 176 10.69 -14.58 34.39
C GLN A 176 9.95 -15.36 33.29
N GLY A 177 8.67 -15.65 33.49
CA GLY A 177 7.81 -16.38 32.58
C GLY A 177 7.64 -17.86 32.94
N GLU A 178 6.41 -18.30 33.12
CA GLU A 178 6.04 -19.73 33.25
C GLU A 178 5.82 -20.37 31.88
N MET A 179 6.16 -21.66 31.74
CA MET A 179 5.94 -22.41 30.51
C MET A 179 4.45 -22.67 30.26
N MET A 180 3.97 -22.34 29.07
CA MET A 180 2.56 -22.51 28.71
C MET A 180 2.21 -23.93 28.26
N PRO A 181 0.98 -24.43 28.56
CA PRO A 181 0.50 -25.70 28.03
C PRO A 181 0.46 -25.73 26.50
N ASP A 182 0.71 -26.92 25.96
CA ASP A 182 0.54 -27.20 24.53
C ASP A 182 -0.91 -26.96 24.08
N ARG A 183 -1.08 -26.52 22.83
CA ARG A 183 -2.37 -26.24 22.19
C ARG A 183 -3.22 -25.15 22.86
N LYS A 184 -2.64 -24.29 23.71
CA LYS A 184 -3.37 -23.19 24.36
C LYS A 184 -3.26 -21.83 23.64
N PHE A 185 -2.17 -21.57 22.92
CA PHE A 185 -1.91 -20.25 22.32
C PHE A 185 -1.65 -20.32 20.83
N TRP A 186 -2.47 -19.64 20.03
CA TRP A 186 -2.17 -19.34 18.63
C TRP A 186 -1.12 -18.24 18.59
N THR A 187 -0.03 -18.47 17.85
CA THR A 187 1.07 -17.51 17.72
C THR A 187 1.58 -17.44 16.28
N PHE A 188 1.94 -16.25 15.83
CA PHE A 188 2.74 -16.06 14.61
C PHE A 188 3.87 -15.06 14.86
N ARG A 189 4.89 -15.10 13.99
CA ARG A 189 6.01 -14.16 13.93
C ARG A 189 6.31 -13.81 12.47
N THR A 190 6.76 -12.59 12.21
CA THR A 190 6.97 -12.04 10.86
C THR A 190 8.08 -10.98 10.81
N GLY A 191 8.48 -10.58 9.61
CA GLY A 191 9.38 -9.45 9.31
C GLY A 191 10.87 -9.60 9.69
N ALA A 192 11.25 -10.68 10.38
CA ALA A 192 12.67 -11.00 10.60
C ALA A 192 13.34 -11.51 9.30
N ASP A 193 14.59 -11.11 9.09
CA ASP A 193 15.45 -11.54 7.98
C ASP A 193 15.95 -12.99 8.12
N ASN A 194 15.67 -13.64 9.25
CA ASN A 194 16.12 -14.99 9.58
C ASN A 194 15.10 -15.73 10.47
N ALA A 195 15.24 -17.05 10.58
CA ALA A 195 14.36 -17.90 11.39
C ALA A 195 14.71 -17.94 12.89
N ASP A 196 15.74 -17.21 13.31
CA ASP A 196 16.42 -17.30 14.61
C ASP A 196 15.91 -16.25 15.63
N GLU A 197 15.02 -15.36 15.17
CA GLU A 197 14.32 -14.38 15.99
C GLU A 197 12.86 -14.83 16.26
N PRO A 198 12.53 -15.36 17.46
CA PRO A 198 11.15 -15.73 17.82
C PRO A 198 10.20 -14.55 18.01
N TYR A 199 10.71 -13.34 18.33
CA TYR A 199 9.89 -12.12 18.45
C TYR A 199 9.58 -11.46 17.09
N GLY A 200 10.16 -11.96 16.00
CA GLY A 200 10.11 -11.31 14.68
C GLY A 200 10.79 -9.95 14.64
N ARG A 201 10.52 -9.17 13.59
CA ARG A 201 10.91 -7.76 13.46
C ARG A 201 9.80 -7.02 12.71
N GLY A 202 8.88 -6.41 13.46
CA GLY A 202 7.70 -5.76 12.88
C GLY A 202 7.99 -4.40 12.24
N LEU A 203 6.99 -3.87 11.54
CA LEU A 203 7.07 -2.56 10.86
C LEU A 203 7.41 -1.41 11.82
N ALA A 204 7.06 -1.53 13.11
CA ALA A 204 7.42 -0.57 14.15
C ALA A 204 8.92 -0.23 14.21
N HIS A 205 9.79 -1.19 13.88
CA HIS A 205 11.24 -0.97 13.79
C HIS A 205 11.60 0.11 12.77
N GLN A 206 10.96 0.09 11.60
CA GLN A 206 11.16 1.06 10.54
C GLN A 206 10.40 2.37 10.82
N LEU A 207 9.17 2.27 11.33
CA LEU A 207 8.30 3.41 11.66
C LEU A 207 8.84 4.30 12.79
N TYR A 208 9.68 3.77 13.68
CA TYR A 208 10.24 4.53 14.80
C TYR A 208 10.92 5.83 14.33
N TRP A 209 11.75 5.78 13.29
CA TRP A 209 12.54 6.94 12.87
C TRP A 209 11.69 8.06 12.22
N PRO A 210 10.82 7.79 11.21
CA PRO A 210 9.94 8.80 10.66
C PRO A 210 9.04 9.46 11.72
N VAL A 211 8.41 8.67 12.60
CA VAL A 211 7.52 9.19 13.66
C VAL A 211 8.31 10.01 14.69
N PHE A 212 9.47 9.54 15.12
CA PHE A 212 10.33 10.27 16.05
C PHE A 212 10.75 11.62 15.44
N LEU A 213 11.22 11.63 14.19
CA LEU A 213 11.67 12.84 13.51
C LEU A 213 10.51 13.83 13.28
N LYS A 214 9.36 13.36 12.80
CA LYS A 214 8.12 14.13 12.63
C LYS A 214 7.71 14.85 13.93
N ARG A 215 7.61 14.11 15.05
CA ARG A 215 7.23 14.66 16.36
C ARG A 215 8.23 15.67 16.91
N ASN A 216 9.54 15.37 16.82
CA ASN A 216 10.56 16.31 17.30
C ASN A 216 10.60 17.59 16.45
N GLN A 217 10.46 17.48 15.12
CA GLN A 217 10.47 18.64 14.25
C GLN A 217 9.24 19.54 14.45
N ALA A 218 8.07 18.98 14.77
CA ALA A 218 6.88 19.76 15.12
C ALA A 218 7.13 20.69 16.33
N GLN A 219 7.84 20.21 17.35
CA GLN A 219 8.23 21.04 18.49
C GLN A 219 9.15 22.21 18.08
N PHE A 220 10.16 21.94 17.25
CA PHE A 220 11.05 23.00 16.75
C PHE A 220 10.32 24.01 15.85
N TRP A 221 9.32 23.56 15.09
CA TRP A 221 8.49 24.43 14.26
C TRP A 221 7.60 25.36 15.09
N LEU A 222 6.97 24.86 16.16
CA LEU A 222 6.20 25.70 17.09
C LEU A 222 7.08 26.79 17.73
N ILE A 223 8.30 26.45 18.14
CA ILE A 223 9.29 27.42 18.67
C ILE A 223 9.74 28.42 17.57
N ALA A 224 9.81 28.00 16.31
CA ALA A 224 10.14 28.88 15.19
C ALA A 224 8.99 29.86 14.89
N LEU A 225 7.74 29.39 14.90
CA LEU A 225 6.54 30.21 14.74
C LEU A 225 6.40 31.24 15.87
N GLU A 226 6.64 30.84 17.12
CA GLU A 226 6.65 31.74 18.28
C GLU A 226 7.66 32.89 18.08
N LYS A 227 8.90 32.55 17.69
CA LYS A 227 9.97 33.54 17.44
C LYS A 227 9.76 34.38 16.19
N PHE A 228 8.98 33.90 15.22
CA PHE A 228 8.62 34.65 14.02
C PHE A 228 7.49 35.64 14.30
N GLY A 229 6.45 35.22 15.04
CA GLY A 229 5.36 36.08 15.48
C GLY A 229 5.77 37.08 16.57
N MET A 230 6.81 36.77 17.36
CA MET A 230 7.36 37.63 18.41
C MET A 230 8.88 37.76 18.26
N PRO A 231 9.37 38.62 17.33
CA PRO A 231 10.79 38.88 17.15
C PRO A 231 11.42 39.51 18.40
N ILE A 232 12.71 39.25 18.63
CA ILE A 232 13.41 39.69 19.84
C ILE A 232 13.68 41.19 19.76
N ALA A 233 13.09 41.98 20.66
CA ALA A 233 13.37 43.41 20.81
C ALA A 233 14.75 43.64 21.46
N VAL A 234 15.56 44.51 20.84
CA VAL A 234 16.88 44.93 21.31
C VAL A 234 16.88 46.44 21.53
N GLY A 235 16.96 46.85 22.79
CA GLY A 235 17.14 48.24 23.18
C GLY A 235 18.59 48.66 23.06
N LYS A 236 18.90 49.57 22.13
CA LYS A 236 20.18 50.26 22.02
C LYS A 236 20.10 51.59 22.80
N HIS A 237 20.99 51.75 23.76
CA HIS A 237 21.10 52.96 24.58
C HIS A 237 22.31 53.81 24.19
N LEU A 238 22.26 55.11 24.49
CA LEU A 238 23.40 56.01 24.30
C LEU A 238 24.62 55.63 25.17
N PRO A 239 25.86 55.91 24.73
CA PRO A 239 27.06 55.76 25.55
C PRO A 239 26.96 56.62 26.82
N GLY A 240 27.19 56.01 27.99
CA GLY A 240 27.09 56.70 29.28
C GLY A 240 25.70 56.71 29.94
N ALA A 241 24.69 56.05 29.35
CA ALA A 241 23.36 55.90 29.96
C ALA A 241 23.42 55.27 31.36
N SER A 242 22.60 55.76 32.29
CA SER A 242 22.54 55.25 33.66
C SER A 242 21.88 53.87 33.74
N GLU A 243 22.14 53.11 34.81
CA GLU A 243 21.47 51.82 35.02
C GLU A 243 19.93 51.96 35.16
N GLN A 244 19.43 53.10 35.64
CA GLN A 244 17.99 53.37 35.68
C GLN A 244 17.39 53.55 34.28
N ASP A 245 18.13 54.19 33.37
CA ASP A 245 17.66 54.40 31.99
C ASP A 245 17.72 53.10 31.18
N LYS A 246 18.74 52.27 31.41
CA LYS A 246 18.81 50.90 30.86
C LYS A 246 17.66 50.03 31.35
N ALA A 247 17.32 50.09 32.64
CA ALA A 247 16.19 49.35 33.21
C ALA A 247 14.86 49.75 32.57
N LYS A 248 14.59 51.06 32.41
CA LYS A 248 13.40 51.56 31.70
C LYS A 248 13.38 51.16 30.23
N LEU A 249 14.52 51.16 29.54
CA LEU A 249 14.60 50.71 28.14
C LEU A 249 14.34 49.20 28.02
N LEU A 250 14.79 48.39 28.98
CA LEU A 250 14.47 46.96 29.05
C LEU A 250 12.99 46.72 29.34
N GLU A 251 12.38 47.48 30.27
CA GLU A 251 10.95 47.45 30.56
C GLU A 251 10.13 47.79 29.30
N ALA A 252 10.52 48.84 28.57
CA ALA A 252 9.95 49.20 27.27
C ALA A 252 10.08 48.08 26.21
N CYS A 253 11.22 47.40 26.14
CA CYS A 253 11.39 46.23 25.25
C CYS A 253 10.53 45.03 25.65
N LEU A 254 10.24 44.84 26.94
CA LEU A 254 9.35 43.79 27.45
C LEU A 254 7.87 44.14 27.23
N ALA A 255 7.51 45.42 27.34
CA ALA A 255 6.16 45.94 27.11
C ALA A 255 5.70 45.78 25.65
N LEU A 256 6.61 45.90 24.68
CA LEU A 256 6.34 45.66 23.25
C LEU A 256 5.74 44.27 22.93
N ARG A 257 5.85 43.29 23.83
CA ARG A 257 5.22 41.97 23.67
C ARG A 257 3.70 42.01 23.84
N THR A 258 3.16 43.02 24.53
CA THR A 258 1.74 43.12 24.90
C THR A 258 1.09 44.45 24.55
N GLU A 259 1.88 45.52 24.37
CA GLU A 259 1.40 46.88 24.17
C GLU A 259 1.55 47.32 22.71
N THR A 260 0.57 48.07 22.19
CA THR A 260 0.49 48.49 20.78
C THR A 260 1.41 49.68 20.44
N GLY A 261 2.08 50.28 21.42
CA GLY A 261 2.99 51.39 21.19
C GLY A 261 3.79 51.74 22.45
N VAL A 262 5.02 52.22 22.25
CA VAL A 262 5.98 52.54 23.30
C VAL A 262 6.63 53.88 22.98
N VAL A 263 6.80 54.73 23.99
CA VAL A 263 7.52 56.01 23.88
C VAL A 263 8.93 55.85 24.44
N ILE A 264 9.95 56.10 23.62
CA ILE A 264 11.36 56.09 24.02
C ILE A 264 11.97 57.50 23.97
N PRO A 265 12.93 57.83 24.87
CA PRO A 265 13.67 59.08 24.80
C PRO A 265 14.49 59.21 23.51
N ASP A 266 14.65 60.45 23.04
CA ASP A 266 15.39 60.75 21.82
C ASP A 266 16.85 60.27 21.89
N GLY A 267 17.33 59.64 20.81
CA GLY A 267 18.65 58.98 20.74
C GLY A 267 18.73 57.55 21.29
N ASN A 268 17.72 57.03 22.01
CA ASN A 268 17.57 55.59 22.24
C ASN A 268 16.79 54.94 21.08
N LEU A 269 17.06 53.66 20.80
CA LEU A 269 16.43 52.93 19.70
C LEU A 269 16.04 51.53 20.15
N ILE A 270 14.85 51.07 19.77
CA ILE A 270 14.49 49.65 19.87
C ILE A 270 14.45 49.07 18.46
N GLU A 271 15.26 48.06 18.21
CA GLU A 271 15.23 47.26 16.97
C GLU A 271 14.65 45.88 17.24
N LEU A 272 13.80 45.39 16.34
CA LEU A 272 13.40 43.99 16.33
C LEU A 272 14.47 43.20 15.56
N LEU A 273 15.09 42.21 16.21
CA LEU A 273 16.00 41.28 15.56
C LEU A 273 15.22 40.29 14.70
N GLU A 274 14.87 40.73 13.50
CA GLU A 274 14.35 39.85 12.46
C GLU A 274 15.45 38.90 11.96
N ARG A 275 15.21 37.59 12.10
CA ARG A 275 16.06 36.59 11.46
C ARG A 275 15.70 36.51 9.99
N LYS A 276 16.46 37.20 9.12
CA LYS A 276 16.37 37.02 7.67
C LYS A 276 16.55 35.53 7.33
N ALA A 277 15.47 34.87 6.94
CA ALA A 277 15.43 33.45 6.62
C ALA A 277 16.01 33.23 5.21
N THR A 278 17.34 33.13 5.13
CA THR A 278 18.04 32.86 3.86
C THR A 278 18.00 31.37 3.53
N GLY A 279 16.83 30.86 3.13
CA GLY A 279 16.69 29.48 2.62
C GLY A 279 15.28 28.92 2.63
N THR A 280 14.99 28.08 1.62
CA THR A 280 13.70 27.39 1.39
C THR A 280 13.49 26.18 2.32
N MET A 281 13.68 26.35 3.64
CA MET A 281 13.40 25.26 4.59
C MET A 281 11.92 25.25 4.97
N SER A 282 11.10 24.51 4.22
CA SER A 282 9.69 24.31 4.54
C SER A 282 9.50 23.21 5.58
N TYR A 283 8.77 23.51 6.66
CA TYR A 283 8.30 22.49 7.61
C TYR A 283 7.30 21.52 6.96
N GLU A 284 6.46 22.04 6.08
CA GLU A 284 5.43 21.27 5.37
C GLU A 284 6.05 20.19 4.47
N GLU A 285 7.09 20.53 3.71
CA GLU A 285 7.85 19.55 2.90
C GLU A 285 8.47 18.44 3.76
N PHE A 286 9.01 18.78 4.93
CA PHE A 286 9.56 17.81 5.86
C PHE A 286 8.47 16.91 6.45
N TYR A 287 7.37 17.49 6.91
CA TYR A 287 6.23 16.78 7.48
C TYR A 287 5.63 15.80 6.46
N ALA A 288 5.34 16.29 5.24
CA ALA A 288 4.86 15.48 4.13
C ALA A 288 5.86 14.38 3.73
N ARG A 289 7.18 14.63 3.78
CA ARG A 289 8.17 13.58 3.52
C ARG A 289 8.17 12.47 4.58
N MET A 290 7.95 12.82 5.85
CA MET A 290 7.80 11.83 6.94
C MET A 290 6.49 11.05 6.81
N ASP A 291 5.39 11.71 6.46
CA ASP A 291 4.10 11.03 6.24
C ASP A 291 4.09 10.12 5.02
N ARG A 292 4.81 10.51 3.96
CA ARG A 292 5.11 9.63 2.83
C ARG A 292 5.97 8.44 3.27
N ALA A 293 7.01 8.65 4.09
CA ALA A 293 7.83 7.54 4.60
C ALA A 293 7.03 6.55 5.48
N ILE A 294 6.10 7.03 6.28
CA ILE A 294 5.20 6.19 7.09
C ILE A 294 4.26 5.38 6.18
N ALA A 295 3.72 6.00 5.13
CA ALA A 295 2.88 5.33 4.15
C ALA A 295 3.66 4.29 3.33
N GLU A 296 4.86 4.62 2.85
CA GLU A 296 5.78 3.73 2.14
C GLU A 296 6.05 2.46 2.97
N VAL A 297 6.23 2.58 4.29
CA VAL A 297 6.48 1.45 5.19
C VAL A 297 5.25 0.59 5.49
N ILE A 298 4.04 1.18 5.54
CA ILE A 298 2.80 0.46 5.90
C ILE A 298 2.05 -0.06 4.67
N LEU A 299 2.04 0.67 3.56
CA LEU A 299 1.22 0.37 2.38
C LEU A 299 2.05 -0.03 1.15
N SER A 300 3.37 0.16 1.18
CA SER A 300 4.26 0.04 0.01
C SER A 300 3.94 1.02 -1.14
N GLU A 301 3.08 2.01 -0.87
CA GLU A 301 2.67 3.06 -1.83
C GLU A 301 3.48 4.34 -1.61
N THR A 302 3.92 4.98 -2.70
CA THR A 302 4.75 6.20 -2.69
C THR A 302 3.97 7.51 -2.87
N MET A 303 2.70 7.43 -3.30
CA MET A 303 1.84 8.59 -3.56
C MET A 303 0.76 8.73 -2.48
N THR A 304 0.38 9.98 -2.19
CA THR A 304 -0.75 10.31 -1.30
C THR A 304 -1.93 10.80 -2.14
N LEU A 305 -3.14 10.79 -1.57
CA LEU A 305 -4.39 11.22 -2.21
C LEU A 305 -4.38 12.65 -2.81
N GLU A 306 -3.37 13.45 -2.47
CA GLU A 306 -3.19 14.84 -2.89
C GLU A 306 -2.43 14.96 -4.24
N ASP A 307 -1.67 13.93 -4.62
CA ASP A 307 -0.94 13.90 -5.89
C ASP A 307 -1.88 13.45 -7.02
N GLY A 308 -2.56 14.41 -7.68
CA GLY A 308 -3.54 14.15 -8.74
C GLY A 308 -2.99 13.27 -9.88
N SER A 309 -3.44 12.02 -9.92
CA SER A 309 -2.82 10.93 -10.69
C SER A 309 -3.63 10.49 -11.91
N SER A 310 -2.97 9.83 -12.86
CA SER A 310 -3.64 9.17 -13.99
C SER A 310 -4.29 7.85 -13.56
N LEU A 311 -5.34 7.43 -14.28
CA LEU A 311 -6.04 6.15 -14.04
C LEU A 311 -5.08 4.95 -13.97
N SER A 312 -4.06 4.93 -14.84
CA SER A 312 -3.02 3.90 -14.89
C SER A 312 -2.14 3.84 -13.62
N GLN A 313 -1.89 4.97 -12.95
CA GLN A 313 -1.12 4.99 -11.71
C GLN A 313 -1.96 4.48 -10.54
N ALA A 314 -3.23 4.87 -10.47
CA ALA A 314 -4.17 4.37 -9.45
C ALA A 314 -4.32 2.84 -9.51
N GLN A 315 -4.36 2.25 -10.71
CA GLN A 315 -4.37 0.80 -10.90
C GLN A 315 -3.11 0.11 -10.34
N VAL A 316 -1.92 0.65 -10.61
CA VAL A 316 -0.65 0.09 -10.08
C VAL A 316 -0.63 0.15 -8.55
N HIS A 317 -1.10 1.24 -7.94
CA HIS A 317 -1.21 1.33 -6.48
C HIS A 317 -2.19 0.30 -5.91
N HIS A 318 -3.36 0.13 -6.53
CA HIS A 318 -4.33 -0.91 -6.14
C HIS A 318 -3.73 -2.33 -6.13
N GLU A 319 -2.94 -2.70 -7.15
CA GLU A 319 -2.27 -4.01 -7.17
C GLU A 319 -1.18 -4.14 -6.09
N VAL A 320 -0.34 -3.12 -5.88
CA VAL A 320 0.66 -3.14 -4.79
C VAL A 320 0.01 -3.27 -3.42
N LYS A 321 -1.08 -2.53 -3.17
CA LYS A 321 -1.87 -2.65 -1.95
C LYS A 321 -2.46 -4.04 -1.78
N LYS A 322 -2.94 -4.66 -2.86
CA LYS A 322 -3.49 -6.03 -2.89
C LYS A 322 -2.41 -7.08 -2.60
N GLU A 323 -1.19 -6.93 -3.11
CA GLU A 323 -0.05 -7.79 -2.75
C GLU A 323 0.28 -7.71 -1.25
N VAL A 324 0.34 -6.49 -0.70
CA VAL A 324 0.60 -6.25 0.74
C VAL A 324 -0.48 -6.88 1.63
N ILE A 325 -1.75 -6.76 1.23
CA ILE A 325 -2.88 -7.34 1.95
C ILE A 325 -2.90 -8.87 1.80
N GLY A 326 -2.59 -9.41 0.63
CA GLY A 326 -2.48 -10.86 0.41
C GLY A 326 -1.37 -11.50 1.25
N ALA A 327 -0.25 -10.80 1.45
CA ALA A 327 0.80 -11.24 2.37
C ALA A 327 0.32 -11.30 3.84
N ASP A 328 -0.47 -10.32 4.27
CA ASP A 328 -1.09 -10.32 5.61
C ASP A 328 -2.12 -11.44 5.78
N ALA A 329 -2.99 -11.62 4.77
CA ALA A 329 -3.95 -12.71 4.72
C ALA A 329 -3.26 -14.07 4.89
N TRP A 330 -2.15 -14.27 4.18
CA TRP A 330 -1.35 -15.49 4.25
C TRP A 330 -0.71 -15.71 5.63
N VAL A 331 -0.18 -14.67 6.27
CA VAL A 331 0.40 -14.77 7.63
C VAL A 331 -0.65 -15.21 8.66
N ILE A 332 -1.85 -14.63 8.62
CA ILE A 332 -2.96 -15.02 9.52
C ILE A 332 -3.42 -16.45 9.19
N SER A 333 -3.75 -16.71 7.94
CA SER A 333 -4.28 -18.00 7.46
C SER A 333 -3.34 -19.17 7.72
N GLU A 334 -2.06 -19.07 7.33
CA GLU A 334 -1.09 -20.15 7.49
C GLU A 334 -0.73 -20.35 8.97
N SER A 335 -0.68 -19.29 9.79
CA SER A 335 -0.41 -19.45 11.23
C SER A 335 -1.57 -20.09 11.99
N PHE A 336 -2.81 -19.72 11.65
CA PHE A 336 -4.01 -20.34 12.21
C PHE A 336 -4.13 -21.80 11.76
N THR A 337 -3.94 -22.06 10.46
CA THR A 337 -3.92 -23.40 9.86
C THR A 337 -2.95 -24.33 10.62
N ARG A 338 -1.69 -23.88 10.79
CA ARG A 338 -0.62 -24.64 11.47
C ARG A 338 -0.80 -24.78 12.99
N THR A 339 -1.80 -24.13 13.59
CA THR A 339 -2.07 -24.19 15.03
C THR A 339 -3.51 -24.63 15.28
N VAL A 340 -4.44 -23.69 15.40
CA VAL A 340 -5.83 -23.93 15.81
C VAL A 340 -6.53 -24.95 14.90
N ALA A 341 -6.48 -24.78 13.57
CA ALA A 341 -7.13 -25.70 12.64
C ALA A 341 -6.49 -27.10 12.70
N THR A 342 -5.15 -27.20 12.80
CA THR A 342 -4.45 -28.47 13.00
C THR A 342 -4.94 -29.18 14.27
N TRP A 343 -5.06 -28.46 15.39
CA TRP A 343 -5.49 -29.04 16.66
C TRP A 343 -6.95 -29.49 16.64
N LEU A 344 -7.84 -28.70 16.01
CA LEU A 344 -9.23 -29.06 15.78
C LEU A 344 -9.36 -30.31 14.92
N THR A 345 -8.64 -30.37 13.79
CA THR A 345 -8.63 -31.54 12.90
C THR A 345 -8.14 -32.79 13.64
N GLU A 346 -7.04 -32.70 14.38
CA GLU A 346 -6.49 -33.83 15.15
C GLU A 346 -7.42 -34.33 16.27
N TRP A 347 -8.29 -33.47 16.83
CA TRP A 347 -9.23 -33.85 17.88
C TRP A 347 -10.58 -34.36 17.34
N ASN A 348 -11.10 -33.72 16.30
CA ASN A 348 -12.46 -33.94 15.80
C ASN A 348 -12.50 -34.88 14.58
N PHE A 349 -11.47 -34.86 13.73
CA PHE A 349 -11.39 -35.60 12.45
C PHE A 349 -10.03 -36.31 12.30
N PRO A 350 -9.68 -37.24 13.20
CA PRO A 350 -8.35 -37.87 13.23
C PRO A 350 -8.07 -38.67 11.94
N GLY A 351 -7.15 -38.17 11.12
CA GLY A 351 -6.77 -38.76 9.83
C GLY A 351 -7.18 -37.95 8.61
N ALA A 352 -8.04 -36.94 8.79
CA ALA A 352 -8.32 -35.94 7.77
C ALA A 352 -7.08 -35.04 7.54
N ALA A 353 -6.96 -34.53 6.32
CA ALA A 353 -6.01 -33.46 6.01
C ALA A 353 -6.51 -32.13 6.61
N VAL A 354 -5.58 -31.32 7.14
CA VAL A 354 -5.94 -30.05 7.80
C VAL A 354 -6.50 -29.05 6.78
N PRO A 355 -7.76 -28.59 6.93
CA PRO A 355 -8.36 -27.57 6.08
C PRO A 355 -7.68 -26.20 6.30
N ARG A 356 -7.81 -25.33 5.31
CA ARG A 356 -7.13 -24.02 5.26
C ARG A 356 -8.17 -22.92 5.21
N VAL A 357 -8.08 -21.99 6.15
CA VAL A 357 -8.77 -20.69 6.03
C VAL A 357 -8.06 -19.90 4.93
N ASN A 358 -8.80 -19.30 4.01
CA ASN A 358 -8.28 -18.38 3.01
C ASN A 358 -9.15 -17.11 2.97
N ARG A 359 -8.56 -15.98 2.55
CA ARG A 359 -9.32 -14.79 2.14
C ARG A 359 -9.27 -14.72 0.63
N VAL A 360 -10.41 -14.49 -0.02
CA VAL A 360 -10.48 -14.33 -1.47
C VAL A 360 -9.84 -12.99 -1.83
N MET A 361 -8.69 -13.05 -2.50
CA MET A 361 -7.91 -11.85 -2.86
C MET A 361 -8.17 -11.40 -4.30
N GLU A 362 -8.62 -12.32 -5.13
CA GLU A 362 -9.15 -12.08 -6.47
C GLU A 362 -10.32 -11.09 -6.37
N ASP A 363 -10.36 -10.10 -7.27
CA ASP A 363 -11.50 -9.19 -7.36
C ASP A 363 -12.62 -9.88 -8.15
N PRO A 364 -13.90 -9.61 -7.85
CA PRO A 364 -15.01 -10.16 -8.62
C PRO A 364 -14.85 -9.80 -10.11
N PRO A 365 -15.15 -10.73 -11.03
CA PRO A 365 -14.90 -10.51 -12.45
C PRO A 365 -15.73 -9.33 -12.97
N ASP A 366 -15.10 -8.49 -13.80
CA ASP A 366 -15.80 -7.43 -14.52
C ASP A 366 -16.79 -8.04 -15.52
N LEU A 367 -18.07 -8.05 -15.13
CA LEU A 367 -19.17 -8.59 -15.93
C LEU A 367 -19.35 -7.86 -17.26
N GLU A 368 -18.98 -6.58 -17.37
CA GLU A 368 -19.05 -5.84 -18.63
C GLU A 368 -17.92 -6.26 -19.58
N ALA A 369 -16.70 -6.43 -19.06
CA ALA A 369 -15.58 -6.96 -19.83
C ALA A 369 -15.81 -8.42 -20.27
N LEU A 370 -16.36 -9.26 -19.38
CA LEU A 370 -16.78 -10.62 -19.73
C LEU A 370 -17.87 -10.63 -20.79
N ALA A 371 -18.93 -9.82 -20.65
CA ALA A 371 -20.01 -9.74 -21.63
C ALA A 371 -19.51 -9.28 -23.01
N LYS A 372 -18.57 -8.32 -23.06
CA LYS A 372 -17.91 -7.89 -24.30
C LYS A 372 -17.09 -9.02 -24.92
N ARG A 373 -16.28 -9.74 -24.13
CA ARG A 373 -15.51 -10.90 -24.59
C ARG A 373 -16.42 -12.00 -25.15
N ASP A 374 -17.47 -12.33 -24.41
CA ASP A 374 -18.38 -13.42 -24.75
C ASP A 374 -19.20 -13.09 -26.00
N LYS A 375 -19.61 -11.81 -26.17
CA LYS A 375 -20.17 -11.30 -27.43
C LYS A 375 -19.22 -11.54 -28.60
N LEU A 376 -17.94 -11.16 -28.48
CA LEU A 376 -16.94 -11.37 -29.53
C LEU A 376 -16.75 -12.86 -29.84
N ILE A 377 -16.72 -13.73 -28.82
CA ILE A 377 -16.65 -15.19 -29.02
C ILE A 377 -17.85 -15.70 -29.82
N VAL A 378 -19.06 -15.26 -29.49
CA VAL A 378 -20.29 -15.63 -30.23
C VAL A 378 -20.23 -15.12 -31.67
N GLU A 379 -19.84 -13.86 -31.89
CA GLU A 379 -19.76 -13.22 -33.21
C GLU A 379 -18.69 -13.87 -34.12
N PHE A 380 -17.49 -14.15 -33.60
CA PHE A 380 -16.39 -14.72 -34.40
C PHE A 380 -16.45 -16.25 -34.55
N THR A 381 -16.95 -17.00 -33.56
CA THR A 381 -16.99 -18.47 -33.63
C THR A 381 -18.35 -19.03 -34.07
N GLY A 382 -19.40 -18.21 -34.06
CA GLY A 382 -20.78 -18.63 -34.33
C GLY A 382 -21.36 -19.60 -33.29
N ARG A 383 -20.65 -19.87 -32.19
CA ARG A 383 -21.12 -20.76 -31.12
C ARG A 383 -22.03 -20.03 -30.15
N ARG A 384 -23.03 -20.72 -29.64
CA ARG A 384 -23.86 -20.24 -28.53
C ARG A 384 -23.20 -20.55 -27.20
N LEU A 385 -23.34 -19.63 -26.24
CA LEU A 385 -23.03 -19.89 -24.83
C LEU A 385 -24.04 -20.91 -24.28
N THR A 386 -23.63 -21.73 -23.31
CA THR A 386 -24.55 -22.64 -22.61
C THR A 386 -25.28 -21.92 -21.49
N GLU A 387 -26.51 -22.35 -21.19
CA GLU A 387 -27.32 -21.77 -20.11
C GLU A 387 -26.65 -21.94 -18.74
N GLU A 388 -26.00 -23.10 -18.52
CA GLU A 388 -25.17 -23.41 -17.34
C GLU A 388 -24.03 -22.38 -17.18
N TYR A 389 -23.26 -22.11 -18.24
CA TYR A 389 -22.20 -21.11 -18.23
C TYR A 389 -22.73 -19.69 -17.96
N VAL A 390 -23.86 -19.30 -18.57
CA VAL A 390 -24.44 -17.96 -18.34
C VAL A 390 -24.94 -17.82 -16.90
N LYS A 391 -25.54 -18.87 -16.33
CA LYS A 391 -26.01 -18.90 -14.95
C LYS A 391 -24.86 -18.84 -13.95
N GLU A 392 -23.79 -19.61 -14.16
CA GLU A 392 -22.59 -19.59 -13.31
C GLU A 392 -21.81 -18.28 -13.41
N THR A 393 -21.68 -17.71 -14.61
CA THR A 393 -20.83 -16.53 -14.86
C THR A 393 -21.52 -15.20 -14.52
N TYR A 394 -22.84 -15.09 -14.73
CA TYR A 394 -23.59 -13.84 -14.58
C TYR A 394 -24.69 -13.90 -13.50
N GLY A 395 -24.96 -15.06 -12.90
CA GLY A 395 -26.00 -15.22 -11.87
C GLY A 395 -27.44 -15.07 -12.37
N VAL A 396 -27.66 -15.06 -13.69
CA VAL A 396 -28.98 -14.83 -14.31
C VAL A 396 -29.67 -16.16 -14.60
N GLU A 397 -30.91 -16.33 -14.12
CA GLU A 397 -31.78 -17.40 -14.59
C GLU A 397 -32.39 -17.02 -15.94
N LEU A 398 -31.97 -17.71 -17.01
CA LEU A 398 -32.60 -17.59 -18.32
C LEU A 398 -33.97 -18.28 -18.28
N GLY A 399 -35.03 -17.53 -18.60
CA GLY A 399 -36.36 -18.09 -18.79
C GLY A 399 -36.50 -18.80 -20.14
N GLU A 400 -37.41 -19.77 -20.25
CA GLU A 400 -37.79 -20.38 -21.52
C GLU A 400 -38.57 -19.38 -22.41
N GLU A 401 -37.87 -18.51 -23.14
CA GLU A 401 -38.43 -17.81 -24.29
C GLU A 401 -37.74 -18.20 -25.60
N THR A 402 -38.56 -18.68 -26.53
CA THR A 402 -38.11 -19.07 -27.88
C THR A 402 -37.57 -17.86 -28.64
N MET A 403 -36.29 -17.92 -29.02
CA MET A 403 -35.65 -16.96 -29.93
C MET A 403 -36.55 -16.63 -31.14
N PRO A 404 -36.86 -15.35 -31.42
CA PRO A 404 -37.46 -14.97 -32.68
C PRO A 404 -36.56 -15.42 -33.83
N GLN A 405 -37.14 -16.07 -34.85
CA GLN A 405 -36.37 -16.50 -36.02
C GLN A 405 -35.82 -15.26 -36.75
N MET A 406 -34.49 -15.11 -36.77
CA MET A 406 -33.82 -14.14 -37.64
C MET A 406 -34.10 -14.52 -39.10
N MET A 407 -35.04 -13.82 -39.73
CA MET A 407 -35.20 -13.89 -41.19
C MET A 407 -33.99 -13.24 -41.86
N PRO A 408 -33.41 -13.85 -42.91
CA PRO A 408 -32.33 -13.22 -43.67
C PRO A 408 -32.88 -12.04 -44.46
N GLN A 409 -32.54 -10.80 -44.07
CA GLN A 409 -32.83 -9.63 -44.91
C GLN A 409 -31.94 -9.66 -46.16
N GLY A 410 -32.58 -9.72 -47.33
CA GLY A 410 -31.92 -9.60 -48.63
C GLY A 410 -31.39 -8.17 -48.86
N GLY A 411 -30.31 -8.05 -49.65
CA GLY A 411 -29.63 -6.78 -49.89
C GLY A 411 -30.50 -5.72 -50.58
N PRO A 412 -30.22 -4.42 -50.34
CA PRO A 412 -31.14 -3.34 -50.69
C PRO A 412 -31.06 -2.92 -52.16
N GLY A 413 -32.14 -3.19 -52.89
CA GLY A 413 -32.43 -2.57 -54.18
C GLY A 413 -33.44 -1.42 -54.06
N GLY A 414 -32.96 -0.17 -54.16
CA GLY A 414 -33.67 1.02 -54.68
C GLY A 414 -35.10 1.39 -54.24
N ARG A 415 -35.16 2.53 -53.50
CA ARG A 415 -35.90 3.78 -53.84
C ARG A 415 -37.37 4.05 -53.42
N PHE A 416 -37.51 5.19 -52.71
CA PHE A 416 -38.60 6.20 -52.65
C PHE A 416 -39.83 6.06 -51.69
N GLY A 417 -39.99 7.07 -50.79
CA GLY A 417 -41.27 7.80 -50.60
C GLY A 417 -41.77 8.14 -49.17
N GLY A 418 -41.82 9.44 -48.80
CA GLY A 418 -42.53 10.04 -47.63
C GLY A 418 -41.77 9.98 -46.28
N GLU A 419 -41.52 11.06 -45.50
CA GLU A 419 -42.35 12.19 -45.02
C GLU A 419 -43.61 11.73 -44.27
N ASP A 420 -43.94 12.08 -43.01
CA ASP A 420 -43.26 12.71 -41.83
C ASP A 420 -44.12 12.31 -40.57
N GLU A 421 -43.83 12.55 -39.28
CA GLU A 421 -42.83 13.32 -38.50
C GLU A 421 -42.67 12.68 -37.08
N GLY A 422 -41.69 13.05 -36.23
CA GLY A 422 -41.75 12.84 -34.76
C GLY A 422 -40.51 12.28 -34.03
N ASP A 423 -39.75 13.17 -33.40
CA ASP A 423 -38.81 13.03 -32.25
C ASP A 423 -38.10 11.68 -31.95
N GLU A 424 -36.78 11.64 -32.16
CA GLU A 424 -35.78 11.71 -31.06
C GLU A 424 -34.32 11.81 -31.59
N ALA A 425 -33.38 12.17 -30.70
CA ALA A 425 -32.04 12.67 -31.08
C ALA A 425 -31.12 11.62 -31.73
N ASN A 426 -30.61 11.92 -32.93
CA ASN A 426 -29.62 11.07 -33.62
C ASN A 426 -28.25 11.78 -33.78
N MET A 427 -27.18 11.08 -33.39
CA MET A 427 -25.78 11.55 -33.31
C MET A 427 -25.09 11.63 -34.68
N ALA A 428 -25.66 12.39 -35.63
CA ALA A 428 -25.10 12.60 -36.97
C ALA A 428 -24.61 14.05 -37.22
N GLY A 429 -24.54 14.88 -36.18
CA GLY A 429 -24.29 16.33 -36.30
C GLY A 429 -22.82 16.80 -36.31
N TRP A 430 -21.85 15.91 -36.07
CA TRP A 430 -20.45 16.30 -35.78
C TRP A 430 -19.43 16.03 -36.89
N GLN A 431 -19.73 15.17 -37.88
CA GLN A 431 -18.78 14.81 -38.94
C GLN A 431 -18.45 15.92 -39.97
N ASN A 432 -19.20 17.03 -40.00
CA ASN A 432 -19.19 17.97 -41.15
C ASN A 432 -18.86 19.43 -40.81
N ARG A 433 -18.09 19.69 -39.74
CA ARG A 433 -17.70 21.07 -39.36
C ARG A 433 -16.19 21.36 -39.23
N ALA A 434 -15.33 20.43 -39.67
CA ALA A 434 -13.88 20.64 -39.71
C ALA A 434 -13.30 20.94 -41.11
N LEU A 435 -14.00 20.58 -42.20
CA LEU A 435 -13.49 20.64 -43.59
C LEU A 435 -13.72 21.98 -44.30
N SER A 436 -13.63 23.12 -43.59
CA SER A 436 -13.83 24.45 -44.20
C SER A 436 -13.00 25.56 -43.55
N ARG A 437 -11.67 25.45 -43.68
CA ARG A 437 -10.75 26.61 -43.67
C ARG A 437 -9.94 26.63 -44.97
N PRO A 438 -9.98 27.71 -45.77
CA PRO A 438 -9.13 27.85 -46.93
C PRO A 438 -7.69 28.15 -46.49
N GLY A 439 -6.72 27.33 -46.92
CA GLY A 439 -5.31 27.56 -46.57
C GLY A 439 -4.37 26.35 -46.63
N ALA A 440 -4.86 25.13 -46.90
CA ALA A 440 -4.01 23.94 -46.95
C ALA A 440 -2.94 24.00 -48.07
N PRO A 441 -1.63 23.94 -47.76
CA PRO A 441 -0.59 23.68 -48.75
C PRO A 441 -0.59 22.19 -49.08
N ARG A 442 -0.73 21.87 -50.36
CA ARG A 442 -0.60 20.50 -50.88
C ARG A 442 0.87 20.09 -50.89
N ALA A 443 1.14 18.88 -50.39
CA ALA A 443 2.37 18.07 -50.49
C ALA A 443 3.63 18.71 -51.14
N ALA A 444 4.71 18.83 -50.34
CA ALA A 444 6.07 18.99 -50.85
C ALA A 444 7.10 18.22 -50.00
N VAL A 445 7.44 17.01 -50.46
CA VAL A 445 8.75 16.34 -50.36
C VAL A 445 9.36 16.15 -48.96
N LEU A 446 9.38 14.90 -48.51
CA LEU A 446 10.41 14.37 -47.61
C LEU A 446 11.80 14.59 -48.26
N ALA A 447 12.57 15.52 -47.72
CA ALA A 447 14.00 15.68 -48.00
C ALA A 447 14.76 15.51 -46.69
N GLU A 448 15.46 14.38 -46.57
CA GLU A 448 16.39 13.95 -45.51
C GLU A 448 16.77 15.04 -44.49
N GLY A 449 15.97 15.15 -43.41
CA GLY A 449 16.16 16.19 -42.40
C GLY A 449 15.29 15.99 -41.16
N ARG A 450 15.82 16.40 -40.01
CA ARG A 450 15.13 16.42 -38.71
C ARG A 450 13.81 17.21 -38.84
N PRO A 451 12.68 16.75 -38.27
CA PRO A 451 11.39 17.45 -38.35
C PRO A 451 11.51 18.91 -37.87
N ARG A 452 10.79 19.80 -38.55
CA ARG A 452 10.83 21.24 -38.25
C ARG A 452 9.94 21.60 -37.04
N PRO A 453 10.22 22.71 -36.33
CA PRO A 453 9.47 23.12 -35.14
C PRO A 453 7.94 23.21 -35.34
N ASP A 454 7.49 23.67 -36.50
CA ASP A 454 6.07 23.77 -36.89
C ASP A 454 5.38 22.41 -37.07
N GLN A 455 6.14 21.36 -37.38
CA GLN A 455 5.62 20.00 -37.52
C GLN A 455 5.46 19.32 -36.15
N ILE A 456 6.34 19.66 -35.19
CA ILE A 456 6.26 19.17 -33.81
C ILE A 456 4.98 19.68 -33.13
N GLU A 457 4.60 20.95 -33.37
CA GLU A 457 3.35 21.52 -32.86
C GLU A 457 2.10 20.83 -33.45
N GLN A 458 2.10 20.51 -34.74
CA GLN A 458 0.99 19.81 -35.40
C GLN A 458 0.80 18.38 -34.86
N VAL A 459 1.90 17.65 -34.64
CA VAL A 459 1.83 16.30 -34.03
C VAL A 459 1.36 16.38 -32.57
N LEU A 460 1.85 17.34 -31.79
CA LEU A 460 1.39 17.55 -30.41
C LEU A 460 -0.11 17.86 -30.34
N ALA A 461 -0.63 18.71 -31.23
CA ALA A 461 -2.05 19.04 -31.27
C ALA A 461 -2.92 17.80 -31.58
N ALA A 462 -2.52 16.95 -32.53
CA ALA A 462 -3.24 15.72 -32.85
C ALA A 462 -3.17 14.66 -31.72
N VAL A 463 -2.05 14.59 -31.00
CA VAL A 463 -1.90 13.75 -29.79
C VAL A 463 -2.80 14.26 -28.66
N ASP A 464 -2.85 15.58 -28.43
CA ASP A 464 -3.69 16.21 -27.41
C ASP A 464 -5.20 16.08 -27.75
N ASP A 465 -5.59 16.12 -29.03
CA ASP A 465 -6.98 15.96 -29.52
C ASP A 465 -7.40 14.47 -29.76
N GLY A 466 -6.50 13.50 -29.61
CA GLY A 466 -6.76 12.08 -29.85
C GLY A 466 -7.07 11.70 -31.31
N ALA A 467 -6.69 12.56 -32.26
CA ALA A 467 -7.05 12.46 -33.68
C ALA A 467 -6.04 11.61 -34.48
N TRP A 468 -5.82 10.37 -34.04
CA TRP A 468 -4.79 9.46 -34.57
C TRP A 468 -4.94 9.16 -36.07
N ASP A 469 -6.18 9.03 -36.58
CA ASP A 469 -6.48 8.73 -37.99
C ASP A 469 -6.27 9.91 -38.95
N LEU A 470 -6.05 11.13 -38.45
CA LEU A 470 -6.18 12.38 -39.22
C LEU A 470 -4.85 12.97 -39.71
N LEU A 471 -3.73 12.36 -39.35
CA LEU A 471 -2.40 12.72 -39.84
C LEU A 471 -1.80 11.52 -40.59
N ALA A 472 -1.23 11.77 -41.77
CA ALA A 472 -0.52 10.73 -42.51
C ALA A 472 0.62 10.17 -41.63
N GLU A 473 0.69 8.84 -41.54
CA GLU A 473 1.67 8.07 -40.76
C GLU A 473 3.11 8.58 -41.01
N ASP A 474 3.42 8.84 -42.28
CA ASP A 474 4.67 9.44 -42.80
C ASP A 474 5.10 10.77 -42.15
N LEU A 475 4.15 11.55 -41.61
CA LEU A 475 4.41 12.85 -40.97
C LEU A 475 4.61 12.74 -39.45
N ILE A 476 3.89 11.83 -38.80
CA ILE A 476 3.98 11.63 -37.35
C ILE A 476 5.23 10.83 -37.00
N ARG A 477 5.49 9.72 -37.71
CA ARG A 477 6.48 8.74 -37.27
C ARG A 477 7.89 9.30 -37.08
N PRO A 478 8.42 10.18 -37.96
CA PRO A 478 9.73 10.82 -37.74
C PRO A 478 9.82 11.67 -36.47
N VAL A 479 8.71 12.25 -35.98
CA VAL A 479 8.67 13.04 -34.74
C VAL A 479 8.65 12.12 -33.51
N LEU A 480 7.91 11.02 -33.58
CA LEU A 480 7.82 10.02 -32.51
C LEU A 480 9.12 9.21 -32.37
N ASP A 481 9.70 8.77 -33.48
CA ASP A 481 11.00 8.07 -33.52
C ASP A 481 12.13 8.98 -33.00
N LEU A 482 12.11 10.29 -33.33
CA LEU A 482 13.05 11.26 -32.78
C LEU A 482 12.85 11.46 -31.27
N ALA A 483 11.60 11.53 -30.79
CA ALA A 483 11.31 11.66 -29.36
C ALA A 483 11.86 10.45 -28.57
N GLN A 484 11.77 9.23 -29.11
CA GLN A 484 12.35 8.02 -28.52
C GLN A 484 13.89 7.98 -28.59
N SER A 485 14.49 8.42 -29.70
CA SER A 485 15.93 8.26 -29.96
C SER A 485 16.83 9.40 -29.49
N ASP A 486 16.34 10.64 -29.46
CA ASP A 486 17.04 11.84 -28.94
C ASP A 486 16.12 12.69 -28.03
N PRO A 487 15.73 12.19 -26.84
CA PRO A 487 14.86 12.95 -25.92
C PRO A 487 15.44 14.31 -25.51
N ALA A 488 16.77 14.39 -25.36
CA ALA A 488 17.47 15.61 -24.94
C ALA A 488 17.49 16.69 -26.05
N GLY A 489 17.66 16.28 -27.32
CA GLY A 489 17.46 17.18 -28.45
C GLY A 489 16.00 17.55 -28.64
N MET A 490 15.06 16.64 -28.39
CA MET A 490 13.62 16.94 -28.50
C MET A 490 13.18 18.02 -27.49
N ILE A 491 13.69 18.00 -26.24
CA ILE A 491 13.46 19.09 -25.28
C ILE A 491 14.00 20.43 -25.81
N ARG A 492 15.15 20.43 -26.49
CA ARG A 492 15.73 21.64 -27.10
C ARG A 492 14.85 22.20 -28.22
N ASP A 493 14.30 21.33 -29.07
CA ASP A 493 13.43 21.74 -30.17
C ASP A 493 12.05 22.23 -29.64
N LEU A 494 11.50 21.56 -28.61
CA LEU A 494 10.30 22.03 -27.90
C LEU A 494 10.52 23.40 -27.23
N ALA A 495 11.70 23.65 -26.66
CA ALA A 495 12.07 24.97 -26.12
C ALA A 495 12.19 26.04 -27.22
N ALA A 496 12.52 25.67 -28.47
CA ALA A 496 12.54 26.59 -29.60
C ALA A 496 11.14 26.91 -30.13
N VAL A 497 10.19 25.97 -30.06
CA VAL A 497 8.75 26.21 -30.34
C VAL A 497 8.13 27.09 -29.24
N TYR A 498 8.45 26.81 -27.98
CA TYR A 498 7.83 27.45 -26.81
C TYR A 498 8.87 28.18 -25.92
N PRO A 499 9.49 29.29 -26.40
CA PRO A 499 10.60 29.96 -25.71
C PRO A 499 10.23 30.62 -24.37
N GLY A 500 8.95 30.72 -24.03
CA GLY A 500 8.45 31.21 -22.74
C GLY A 500 7.84 30.14 -21.83
N MET A 501 7.95 28.85 -22.17
CA MET A 501 7.38 27.74 -21.40
C MET A 501 8.39 27.19 -20.39
N GLU A 502 7.93 26.87 -19.17
CA GLU A 502 8.82 26.32 -18.14
C GLU A 502 9.30 24.91 -18.48
N THR A 503 10.53 24.56 -18.08
CA THR A 503 11.18 23.27 -18.34
C THR A 503 10.33 22.06 -17.93
N ARG A 504 9.52 22.19 -16.87
CA ARG A 504 8.59 21.13 -16.44
C ARG A 504 7.52 20.85 -17.50
N GLN A 505 6.89 21.89 -18.03
CA GLN A 505 5.84 21.78 -19.05
C GLN A 505 6.39 21.24 -20.38
N LEU A 506 7.64 21.59 -20.72
CA LEU A 506 8.35 20.99 -21.88
C LEU A 506 8.61 19.48 -21.68
N THR A 507 9.01 19.07 -20.47
CA THR A 507 9.17 17.65 -20.10
C THR A 507 7.83 16.89 -20.16
N GLU A 508 6.74 17.49 -19.67
CA GLU A 508 5.39 16.91 -19.73
C GLU A 508 4.90 16.73 -21.18
N ARG A 509 5.20 17.68 -22.09
CA ARG A 509 4.92 17.51 -23.54
C ARG A 509 5.77 16.42 -24.20
N LEU A 510 7.05 16.29 -23.85
CA LEU A 510 7.88 15.17 -24.33
C LEU A 510 7.32 13.81 -23.86
N ALA A 511 6.89 13.71 -22.60
CA ALA A 511 6.34 12.48 -22.05
C ALA A 511 5.09 12.00 -22.82
N ARG A 512 4.23 12.93 -23.28
CA ARG A 512 3.07 12.62 -24.14
C ARG A 512 3.49 12.06 -25.50
N LEU A 513 4.51 12.64 -26.14
CA LEU A 513 5.06 12.13 -27.41
C LEU A 513 5.67 10.73 -27.26
N LEU A 514 6.39 10.48 -26.17
CA LEU A 514 6.94 9.15 -25.86
C LEU A 514 5.83 8.11 -25.63
N PHE A 515 4.77 8.47 -24.90
CA PHE A 515 3.61 7.62 -24.68
C PHE A 515 2.86 7.32 -26.00
N ALA A 516 2.67 8.33 -26.86
CA ALA A 516 2.08 8.17 -28.18
C ALA A 516 2.87 7.18 -29.05
N ALA A 517 4.20 7.27 -29.02
CA ALA A 517 5.09 6.38 -29.77
C ALA A 517 5.03 4.91 -29.30
N ASP A 518 4.95 4.68 -27.99
CA ASP A 518 4.78 3.33 -27.40
C ASP A 518 3.39 2.75 -27.71
N ALA A 519 2.33 3.58 -27.64
CA ALA A 519 0.97 3.15 -27.98
C ALA A 519 0.85 2.72 -29.46
N LEU A 520 1.39 3.52 -30.39
CA LEU A 520 1.34 3.19 -31.83
C LEU A 520 2.16 1.94 -32.16
N GLY A 521 3.35 1.79 -31.55
CA GLY A 521 4.19 0.59 -31.73
C GLY A 521 3.53 -0.71 -31.26
N ARG A 522 2.64 -0.65 -30.26
CA ARG A 522 1.86 -1.81 -29.79
C ARG A 522 0.72 -2.17 -30.75
N LEU A 523 0.07 -1.18 -31.36
CA LEU A 523 -1.00 -1.40 -32.35
C LEU A 523 -0.46 -2.02 -33.64
N GLU A 524 0.69 -1.55 -34.15
CA GLU A 524 1.38 -2.13 -35.32
C GLU A 524 1.79 -3.59 -35.16
N ILE A 525 1.98 -4.06 -33.91
CA ILE A 525 2.30 -5.45 -33.61
C ILE A 525 1.02 -6.30 -33.65
N GLN A 526 -0.12 -5.77 -33.17
CA GLN A 526 -1.41 -6.47 -33.23
C GLN A 526 -1.96 -6.63 -34.65
N GLU A 527 -1.69 -5.70 -35.58
CA GLU A 527 -2.09 -5.84 -36.99
C GLU A 527 -1.20 -6.79 -37.82
N LYS A 528 -0.07 -7.27 -37.25
CA LYS A 528 0.92 -8.11 -37.95
C LYS A 528 0.95 -9.58 -37.50
N GLU A 529 0.14 -9.97 -36.52
CA GLU A 529 -0.12 -11.38 -36.23
C GLU A 529 -1.33 -11.87 -37.09
N PRO A 530 -1.16 -12.93 -37.92
CA PRO A 530 -2.16 -13.37 -38.90
C PRO A 530 -3.27 -14.29 -38.35
#